data_AF-A0A959E899-F1
#
_entry.id   AF-A0A959E899-F1
#
_cell.length_a   1.000
_cell.length_b   1.000
_cell.length_c   1.000
_cell.angle_alpha   90.00
_cell.angle_beta   90.00
_cell.angle_gamma   90.00
#
_symmetry.space_group_name_H-M   'P 1'
#
loop_
_entity.id
_entity.type
_entity.pdbx_description
1 polymer ?
#
loop_
_entity_poly.entity_id
_entity_poly.type
_entity_poly.pdbx_seq_one_letter_code
_entity_poly.pdbx_strand_id
1 'polypeptide(L)' 'MSSDRTIGVFSGDSPGPLVISTGGMHGNEPAGVLAIQRVLGLLQSASPPLSFKGKFVGLRGNVKALDLKQRYLRQDL' A
#
# COMPACT_ATOMS: atom_id res chain seq x y z
N MET A 1 13.63 -13.73 2.26
CA MET A 1 12.70 -12.72 2.82
C MET A 1 12.60 -11.59 1.81
N SER A 2 11.41 -11.36 1.26
CA SER A 2 11.23 -10.40 0.17
C SER A 2 11.38 -8.96 0.70
N SER A 3 12.26 -8.17 0.09
CA SER A 3 12.37 -6.72 0.37
C SER A 3 11.34 -5.91 -0.42
N ASP A 4 10.30 -6.55 -0.96
CA ASP A 4 9.34 -5.89 -1.83
C ASP A 4 8.43 -4.92 -1.04
N ARG A 5 8.74 -3.64 -1.26
CA ARG A 5 7.98 -2.52 -0.70
C ARG A 5 6.68 -2.29 -1.46
N THR A 6 6.55 -2.75 -2.69
CA THR A 6 5.34 -2.48 -3.48
C THR A 6 4.23 -3.43 -3.05
N ILE A 7 3.11 -2.87 -2.63
CA ILE A 7 1.88 -3.63 -2.38
C ILE A 7 1.17 -3.87 -3.70
N GLY A 8 1.14 -2.84 -4.56
CA GLY A 8 0.60 -2.91 -5.91
C GLY A 8 0.44 -1.53 -6.53
N VAL A 9 0.09 -1.53 -7.81
CA VAL A 9 -0.16 -0.31 -8.60
C VAL A 9 -1.47 -0.49 -9.35
N PHE A 10 -2.27 0.57 -9.39
CA PHE A 10 -3.47 0.64 -10.22
C PHE A 10 -3.41 1.92 -11.06
N SER A 11 -3.67 1.79 -12.37
CA SER A 11 -3.77 2.93 -13.28
C SER A 11 -5.22 3.09 -13.71
N GLY A 12 -5.73 4.31 -13.56
CA GLY A 12 -7.06 4.69 -13.98
C GLY A 12 -7.24 4.75 -15.49
N ASP A 13 -8.47 5.07 -15.90
CA ASP A 13 -8.89 5.15 -17.30
C ASP A 13 -8.50 6.48 -18.00
N SER A 14 -8.08 7.47 -17.22
CA SER A 14 -7.83 8.83 -17.68
C SER A 14 -6.73 9.51 -16.87
N PRO A 15 -6.05 10.53 -17.45
CA PRO A 15 -5.02 11.29 -16.75
C PRO A 15 -5.55 11.93 -15.46
N GLY A 16 -4.70 11.97 -14.43
CA GLY A 16 -5.05 12.49 -13.12
C GLY A 16 -3.88 12.41 -12.14
N PRO A 17 -4.09 12.71 -10.86
CA PRO A 17 -3.04 12.74 -9.85
C PRO A 17 -2.43 11.36 -9.59
N LEU A 18 -1.17 11.36 -9.12
CA LEU A 18 -0.55 10.19 -8.51
C LEU A 18 -0.84 10.21 -7.00
N VAL A 19 -1.49 9.16 -6.51
CA VAL A 19 -1.69 8.91 -5.09
C VAL A 19 -0.72 7.83 -4.64
N ILE A 20 0.16 8.18 -3.70
CA ILE A 20 1.05 7.23 -3.02
C ILE A 20 0.48 6.98 -1.63
N SER A 21 0.14 5.73 -1.33
CA SER A 21 -0.33 5.32 -0.02
C SER A 21 0.69 4.41 0.64
N THR A 22 1.18 4.81 1.81
CA THR A 22 2.20 4.08 2.56
C THR A 22 1.59 3.53 3.86
N GLY A 23 1.70 2.23 4.09
CA GLY A 23 1.24 1.58 5.31
C GLY A 23 2.37 0.83 6.03
N GLY A 24 2.24 0.65 7.35
CA GLY A 24 3.22 -0.10 8.12
C GLY A 24 4.56 0.61 8.28
N MET A 25 4.53 1.93 8.52
CA MET A 25 5.71 2.69 8.93
C MET A 25 6.24 2.16 10.27
N HIS A 26 5.33 1.95 11.23
CA HIS A 26 5.58 1.09 12.36
C HIS A 26 5.20 -0.35 12.03
N GLY A 27 6.09 -1.29 12.30
CA GLY A 27 5.90 -2.69 11.92
C GLY A 27 4.88 -3.46 12.77
N ASN A 28 4.55 -2.96 13.95
CA ASN A 28 3.47 -3.48 14.79
C ASN A 28 2.07 -2.96 14.36
N GLU A 29 1.97 -2.16 13.29
CA GLU A 29 0.73 -1.54 12.79
C GLU A 29 0.38 -2.01 11.36
N PRO A 30 0.02 -3.30 11.15
CA PRO A 30 -0.20 -3.85 9.81
C PRO A 30 -1.49 -3.36 9.14
N ALA A 31 -2.41 -2.73 9.89
CA ALA A 31 -3.74 -2.35 9.41
C ALA A 31 -3.70 -1.47 8.15
N GLY A 32 -2.75 -0.53 8.07
CA GLY A 32 -2.56 0.31 6.88
C GLY A 32 -2.18 -0.49 5.63
N VAL A 33 -1.28 -1.48 5.77
CA VAL A 33 -0.88 -2.37 4.66
C VAL A 33 -2.09 -3.17 4.16
N LEU A 34 -2.87 -3.74 5.08
CA LEU A 34 -4.07 -4.51 4.76
C LEU A 34 -5.15 -3.65 4.09
N ALA A 35 -5.32 -2.40 4.54
CA ALA A 35 -6.25 -1.46 3.93
C ALA A 35 -5.85 -1.12 2.49
N ILE A 36 -4.57 -0.85 2.24
CA ILE A 36 -4.05 -0.58 0.89
C ILE A 36 -4.27 -1.78 -0.04
N GLN A 37 -4.02 -3.00 0.44
CA GLN A 37 -4.30 -4.23 -0.32
C GLN A 37 -5.78 -4.34 -0.70
N ARG A 38 -6.70 -4.04 0.22
CA ARG A 38 -8.15 -4.05 -0.05
C ARG A 38 -8.55 -3.00 -1.06
N VAL A 39 -8.04 -1.77 -0.95
CA VAL A 39 -8.31 -0.71 -1.93
C VAL A 39 -7.84 -1.11 -3.32
N LEU A 40 -6.63 -1.65 -3.46
CA LEU A 40 -6.12 -2.16 -4.74
C LEU A 40 -7.01 -3.27 -5.30
N GLY A 41 -7.43 -4.22 -4.46
CA GLY A 41 -8.34 -5.28 -4.88
C GLY A 41 -9.68 -4.73 -5.39
N LEU A 42 -10.29 -3.80 -4.65
CA LEU A 42 -11.53 -3.14 -5.07
C LEU A 42 -11.39 -2.40 -6.41
N LEU A 43 -10.31 -1.64 -6.59
CA LEU A 43 -10.04 -0.93 -7.84
C LEU A 43 -9.89 -1.89 -9.03
N GLN A 44 -9.29 -3.06 -8.81
CA GLN A 44 -9.04 -4.06 -9.86
C GLN A 44 -10.27 -4.91 -10.20
N SER A 45 -11.11 -5.26 -9.22
CA SER A 45 -12.16 -6.27 -9.39
C SER A 45 -13.59 -5.72 -9.32
N ALA A 46 -13.78 -4.41 -9.21
CA ALA A 46 -15.11 -3.82 -9.16
C ALA A 46 -15.90 -4.09 -10.44
N SER A 47 -17.20 -4.39 -10.27
CA SER A 47 -18.17 -4.54 -11.36
C SER A 47 -19.48 -3.85 -10.96
N PRO A 48 -19.92 -2.77 -11.65
CA PRO A 48 -19.21 -2.13 -12.76
C PRO A 48 -17.85 -1.54 -12.32
N PRO A 49 -16.89 -1.34 -13.24
CA PRO A 49 -15.59 -0.76 -12.91
C PRO A 49 -15.73 0.61 -12.25
N LEU A 50 -14.94 0.85 -11.20
CA LEU A 50 -14.87 2.16 -10.55
C LEU A 50 -14.15 3.14 -11.48
N SER A 51 -14.74 4.31 -11.71
CA SER A 51 -14.02 5.40 -12.39
C SER A 51 -12.93 5.94 -11.47
N PHE A 52 -11.70 5.91 -11.95
CA PHE A 52 -10.52 6.38 -11.24
C PHE A 52 -9.65 7.15 -12.22
N LYS A 53 -9.25 8.38 -11.85
CA LYS A 53 -8.42 9.24 -12.70
C LYS A 53 -7.02 9.34 -12.11
N GLY A 54 -6.00 9.03 -12.90
CA GLY A 54 -4.60 9.03 -12.47
C GLY A 54 -4.10 7.67 -12.04
N LYS A 55 -3.23 7.62 -11.02
CA LYS A 55 -2.54 6.39 -10.61
C LYS A 55 -2.52 6.25 -9.09
N PHE A 56 -2.74 5.03 -8.60
CA PHE A 56 -2.60 4.67 -7.20
C PHE A 56 -1.41 3.71 -7.03
N VAL A 57 -0.51 4.02 -6.09
CA VAL A 57 0.64 3.18 -5.74
C VAL A 57 0.59 2.90 -4.25
N GLY A 58 0.48 1.62 -3.89
CA GLY A 58 0.51 1.15 -2.51
C GLY A 58 1.90 0.68 -2.12
N LEU A 59 2.41 1.13 -0.97
CA LEU A 59 3.74 0.79 -0.45
C LEU A 59 3.70 0.29 1.00
N ARG A 60 4.59 -0.65 1.32
CA ARG A 60 4.97 -1.04 2.67
C ARG A 60 6.09 -0.13 3.17
N GLY A 61 5.92 0.38 4.38
CA GLY A 61 6.90 1.19 5.10
C GLY A 61 8.07 0.35 5.61
N ASN A 62 8.16 0.10 6.90
CA ASN A 62 9.26 -0.65 7.49
C ASN A 62 9.07 -2.17 7.33
N VAL A 63 9.36 -2.70 6.13
CA VAL A 63 9.20 -4.12 5.79
C VAL A 63 9.83 -5.05 6.83
N LYS A 64 11.05 -4.74 7.27
CA LYS A 64 11.75 -5.55 8.28
C LYS A 64 11.05 -5.52 9.65
N ALA A 65 10.60 -4.34 10.09
CA ALA A 65 9.87 -4.25 11.36
C ALA A 65 8.47 -4.88 11.26
N LEU A 66 7.81 -4.80 10.09
CA LEU A 66 6.54 -5.48 9.81
C LEU A 66 6.69 -7.00 9.94
N ASP A 67 7.74 -7.57 9.35
CA ASP A 67 8.04 -9.01 9.44
C ASP A 67 8.25 -9.45 10.90
N LEU A 68 8.86 -8.59 11.72
CA LEU A 68 9.11 -8.84 13.15
C LEU A 68 7.96 -8.42 14.07
N LYS A 69 6.90 -7.77 13.54
CA LYS A 69 5.79 -7.18 14.31
C LYS A 69 6.27 -6.20 15.41
N GLN A 70 7.34 -5.47 15.15
CA GLN A 70 7.93 -4.49 16.06
C GLN A 70 7.66 -3.07 15.57
N ARG A 71 7.56 -2.10 16.48
CA ARG A 71 7.37 -0.68 16.08
C ARG A 71 8.49 -0.21 15.15
N TYR A 72 9.74 -0.47 15.53
CA TYR A 72 10.93 -0.18 14.74
C TYR A 72 12.07 -1.15 15.14
N LEU A 73 13.20 -1.13 14.40
CA LEU A 73 14.36 -1.99 14.69
C LEU A 73 15.39 -1.33 15.62
N ARG A 74 15.73 -0.06 15.37
CA ARG A 74 16.78 0.67 16.11
C ARG A 74 16.32 2.05 16.55
N GLN A 75 15.71 2.80 15.65
CA GLN A 75 15.16 4.13 15.88
C GLN A 75 13.82 4.23 15.16
N ASP A 76 12.92 5.03 15.71
CA ASP A 76 11.65 5.34 15.06
C ASP A 76 11.89 6.07 13.71
N LEU A 77 11.04 5.78 12.73
CA LEU A 77 11.19 6.17 11.33
C LEU A 77 10.63 7.56 11.02
#